data_AF-A0A8C6CLX2-F1
#
_entry.id   AF-A0A8C6CLX2-F1
#
_cell.length_a   1.000
_cell.length_b   1.000
_cell.length_c   1.000
_cell.angle_alpha   90.00
_cell.angle_beta   90.00
_cell.angle_gamma   90.00
#
_symmetry.space_group_name_H-M   'P 1'
#
loop_
_entity.id
_entity.type
_entity.pdbx_description
1 polymer ?
#
loop_
_entity_poly.entity_id
_entity_poly.type
_entity_poly.pdbx_seq_one_letter_code
_entity_poly.pdbx_strand_id
1 'polypeptide(L)'
;MTNTKGKRRGTRYMFSGPFRKHGVVPLVTNMRIYKKGDIVDIKGMGTVQKGMPHKCYHGKTGRVYNVTQHAVGIIVNKQGSEKC
;
A
#
# COMPACT_ATOMS: atom_id res chain seq x y z
N MET A 1 -12.72 26.35 6.91
CA MET A 1 -13.26 25.02 6.52
C MET A 1 -12.43 23.91 7.12
N THR A 2 -13.04 23.05 7.94
CA THR A 2 -12.37 21.90 8.57
C THR A 2 -12.39 20.69 7.63
N ASN A 3 -11.21 20.15 7.33
CA ASN A 3 -11.10 18.95 6.51
C ASN A 3 -11.49 17.69 7.30
N THR A 4 -12.30 16.81 6.70
CA THR A 4 -12.74 15.53 7.29
C THR A 4 -11.55 14.62 7.64
N LYS A 5 -11.64 13.74 8.64
CA LYS A 5 -10.52 12.86 9.06
C LYS A 5 -10.62 11.43 8.51
N GLY A 6 -11.24 11.27 7.33
CA GLY A 6 -11.43 9.96 6.71
C GLY A 6 -10.12 9.31 6.24
N LYS A 7 -10.01 8.00 6.42
CA LYS A 7 -8.83 7.18 6.06
C LYS A 7 -8.40 7.34 4.58
N ARG A 8 -9.35 7.52 3.66
CA ARG A 8 -9.10 7.66 2.22
C ARG A 8 -9.25 9.10 1.68
N ARG A 9 -9.33 10.11 2.55
CA ARG A 9 -9.41 11.52 2.11
C ARG A 9 -8.16 11.91 1.32
N GLY A 10 -8.36 12.55 0.16
CA GLY A 10 -7.28 13.08 -0.68
C GLY A 10 -6.57 12.03 -1.53
N THR A 11 -7.17 10.86 -1.72
CA THR A 11 -6.52 9.73 -2.42
C THR A 11 -7.04 9.48 -3.83
N ARG A 12 -7.82 10.42 -4.40
CA ARG A 12 -8.50 10.30 -5.71
C ARG A 12 -7.56 9.81 -6.82
N TYR A 13 -6.39 10.45 -6.96
CA TYR A 13 -5.39 10.09 -7.98
C TYR A 13 -4.27 9.18 -7.43
N MET A 14 -4.20 9.01 -6.11
CA MET A 14 -3.12 8.27 -5.47
C MET A 14 -3.29 6.75 -5.64
N PHE A 15 -4.54 6.29 -5.58
CA PHE A 15 -4.90 4.88 -5.71
C PHE A 15 -5.59 4.56 -7.05
N SER A 16 -5.79 5.55 -7.91
CA SER A 16 -6.34 5.32 -9.25
C SER A 16 -5.39 4.44 -10.05
N GLY A 17 -5.94 3.42 -10.72
CA GLY A 17 -5.18 2.62 -11.68
C GLY A 17 -4.71 3.49 -12.85
N PRO A 18 -3.54 3.19 -13.44
CA PRO A 18 -3.06 3.90 -14.61
C PRO A 18 -3.97 3.68 -15.82
N PHE A 19 -3.90 4.60 -16.79
CA PHE A 19 -4.70 4.54 -17.99
C PHE A 19 -4.53 3.20 -18.72
N ARG A 20 -5.64 2.60 -19.16
CA ARG A 20 -5.70 1.28 -19.84
C ARG A 20 -5.09 0.12 -19.04
N LYS A 21 -4.98 0.25 -17.71
CA LYS A 21 -4.56 -0.82 -16.78
C LYS A 21 -5.63 -1.13 -15.74
N HIS A 22 -6.89 -1.00 -16.16
CA HIS A 22 -8.05 -1.35 -15.34
C HIS A 22 -8.36 -2.85 -15.45
N GLY A 23 -9.07 -3.41 -14.45
CA GLY A 23 -9.54 -4.79 -14.47
C GLY A 23 -8.68 -5.74 -13.65
N VAL A 24 -8.44 -6.93 -14.19
CA VAL A 24 -7.81 -8.06 -13.48
C VAL A 24 -6.35 -7.76 -13.15
N VAL A 25 -5.99 -8.03 -11.91
CA VAL A 25 -4.60 -7.90 -11.44
C VAL A 25 -3.77 -9.07 -12.00
N PRO A 26 -2.59 -8.82 -12.59
CA PRO A 26 -1.75 -9.88 -13.14
C PRO A 26 -1.31 -10.87 -12.03
N LEU A 27 -1.37 -12.16 -12.32
CA LEU A 27 -1.06 -13.23 -11.34
C LEU A 27 0.34 -13.12 -10.72
N VAL A 28 1.28 -12.52 -11.45
CA VAL A 28 2.66 -12.30 -11.00
C VAL A 28 2.72 -11.48 -9.71
N THR A 29 1.80 -10.55 -9.45
CA THR A 29 1.82 -9.76 -8.20
C THR A 29 1.44 -10.61 -7.00
N ASN A 30 0.54 -11.59 -7.18
CA ASN A 30 0.05 -12.42 -6.08
C ASN A 30 1.01 -13.57 -5.77
N MET A 31 1.70 -14.10 -6.79
CA MET A 31 2.66 -15.21 -6.63
C MET A 31 4.09 -14.75 -6.33
N ARG A 32 4.30 -13.46 -6.09
CA ARG A 32 5.62 -12.93 -5.78
C ARG A 32 6.05 -13.43 -4.41
N ILE A 33 7.23 -14.05 -4.36
CA ILE A 33 7.78 -14.61 -3.13
C ILE A 33 8.40 -13.48 -2.31
N TYR A 34 7.99 -13.37 -1.05
CA TYR A 34 8.55 -12.44 -0.08
C TYR A 34 9.14 -13.23 1.08
N LYS A 35 10.36 -12.87 1.49
CA LYS A 35 11.03 -13.45 2.65
C LYS A 35 11.24 -12.39 3.73
N LYS A 36 11.40 -12.86 4.96
CA LYS A 36 11.72 -11.99 6.10
C LYS A 36 13.10 -11.34 5.87
N GLY A 37 13.17 -10.03 6.04
CA GLY A 37 14.37 -9.23 5.80
C GLY A 37 14.43 -8.56 4.42
N ASP A 38 13.58 -8.95 3.46
CA ASP A 38 13.55 -8.34 2.13
C ASP A 38 13.14 -6.86 2.22
N ILE A 39 13.75 -6.05 1.35
CA ILE A 39 13.40 -4.63 1.16
C ILE A 39 12.29 -4.55 0.13
N VAL A 40 11.18 -3.91 0.49
CA VAL A 40 9.98 -3.84 -0.33
C VAL A 40 9.41 -2.43 -0.38
N ASP A 41 8.88 -2.06 -1.55
CA ASP A 41 8.13 -0.82 -1.74
C ASP A 41 6.63 -1.05 -1.54
N ILE A 42 6.00 -0.11 -0.86
CA ILE A 42 4.56 -0.15 -0.57
C ILE A 42 3.82 0.70 -1.60
N LYS A 43 3.07 0.03 -2.48
CA LYS A 43 2.16 0.69 -3.43
C LYS A 43 0.74 0.17 -3.27
N GLY A 44 -0.19 1.07 -2.91
CA GLY A 44 -1.62 0.76 -2.87
C GLY A 44 -2.25 0.87 -4.26
N MET A 45 -2.95 -0.17 -4.69
CA MET A 45 -3.72 -0.17 -5.93
C MET A 45 -5.22 -0.20 -5.62
N GLY A 46 -6.02 0.62 -6.31
CA GLY A 46 -7.45 0.78 -6.03
C GLY A 46 -8.32 -0.44 -6.37
N THR A 47 -7.84 -1.38 -7.19
CA THR A 47 -8.58 -2.61 -7.54
C THR A 47 -8.68 -3.60 -6.39
N VAL A 48 -7.69 -3.66 -5.50
CA VAL A 48 -7.69 -4.54 -4.31
C VAL A 48 -7.99 -3.70 -3.07
N GLN A 49 -9.18 -3.90 -2.51
CA GLN A 49 -9.63 -3.10 -1.35
C GLN A 49 -9.17 -3.66 -0.01
N LYS A 50 -9.04 -5.00 0.11
CA LYS A 50 -8.62 -5.68 1.34
C LYS A 50 -7.10 -5.58 1.50
N GLY A 51 -6.63 -5.43 2.75
CA GLY A 51 -5.19 -5.35 3.06
C GLY A 51 -4.49 -4.08 2.53
N MET A 52 -5.25 -3.09 2.04
CA MET A 52 -4.66 -1.89 1.45
C MET A 52 -3.99 -0.99 2.51
N PRO A 53 -2.79 -0.47 2.24
CA PRO A 53 -2.10 0.42 3.17
C PRO A 53 -2.84 1.76 3.35
N HIS A 54 -2.61 2.40 4.50
CA HIS A 54 -3.03 3.78 4.69
C HIS A 54 -2.24 4.71 3.75
N LYS A 55 -2.86 5.82 3.32
CA LYS A 55 -2.27 6.79 2.38
C LYS A 55 -0.90 7.33 2.80
N CYS A 56 -0.64 7.42 4.11
CA CYS A 56 0.64 7.91 4.64
C CYS A 56 1.82 6.92 4.46
N TYR A 57 1.56 5.69 3.99
CA TYR A 57 2.58 4.68 3.69
C TYR A 57 2.74 4.42 2.20
N HIS A 58 1.94 5.06 1.35
CA HIS A 58 2.06 4.89 -0.10
C HIS A 58 3.36 5.47 -0.62
N GLY A 59 4.10 4.70 -1.41
CA GLY A 59 5.40 5.09 -1.94
C GLY A 59 6.55 5.02 -0.94
N LYS A 60 6.33 4.40 0.23
CA LYS A 60 7.41 4.18 1.21
C LYS A 60 8.05 2.81 1.01
N THR A 61 9.33 2.75 1.31
CA THR A 61 10.11 1.51 1.35
C THR A 61 10.23 1.03 2.79
N GLY A 62 10.18 -0.28 3.00
CA GLY A 62 10.33 -0.88 4.32
C GLY A 62 10.96 -2.27 4.25
N ARG A 63 11.08 -2.90 5.41
CA ARG A 63 11.60 -4.28 5.54
C ARG A 63 10.51 -5.23 5.99
N VAL A 64 10.47 -6.43 5.40
CA VAL A 64 9.52 -7.47 5.78
C VAL A 64 9.90 -8.06 7.14
N TYR A 65 8.97 -8.03 8.10
CA TYR A 65 9.15 -8.61 9.43
C TYR A 65 8.39 -9.94 9.61
N ASN A 66 7.21 -10.06 9.00
CA ASN A 66 6.34 -11.23 9.12
C ASN A 66 5.65 -11.52 7.79
N VAL A 67 5.39 -12.79 7.53
CA VAL A 67 4.69 -13.26 6.33
C VAL A 67 3.50 -14.11 6.79
N THR A 68 2.31 -13.77 6.29
CA THR A 68 1.07 -14.50 6.56
C THR A 68 0.49 -15.04 5.24
N GLN A 69 -0.58 -15.84 5.32
CA GLN A 69 -1.16 -16.52 4.16
C GLN A 69 -1.52 -15.59 2.99
N HIS A 70 -1.98 -14.36 3.28
CA HIS A 70 -2.46 -13.41 2.26
C HIS A 70 -1.87 -12.00 2.39
N ALA A 71 -0.96 -11.78 3.34
CA ALA A 71 -0.42 -10.45 3.60
C ALA A 71 1.01 -10.51 4.13
N VAL A 72 1.72 -9.39 3.94
CA VAL A 72 3.10 -9.21 4.40
C VAL A 72 3.13 -8.07 5.42
N GLY A 73 3.72 -8.34 6.57
CA GLY A 73 4.00 -7.34 7.59
C GLY A 73 5.30 -6.61 7.27
N ILE A 74 5.24 -5.28 7.16
CA ILE A 74 6.38 -4.43 6.76
C ILE A 74 6.62 -3.38 7.84
N ILE A 75 7.88 -3.26 8.27
CA ILE A 75 8.34 -2.18 9.16
C ILE A 75 8.74 -0.99 8.30
N VAL A 76 8.11 0.17 8.57
CA VAL A 76 8.34 1.43 7.87
C VAL A 76 8.49 2.56 8.89
N ASN A 77 9.53 3.37 8.72
CA ASN A 77 9.68 4.58 9.51
C ASN A 77 8.79 5.69 8.96
N LYS A 78 8.05 6.34 9.85
CA LYS A 78 7.21 7.49 9.55
C LYS A 78 7.71 8.70 10.33
N GLN A 79 7.84 9.84 9.67
CA GLN A 79 8.15 11.08 10.37
C GLN A 79 6.93 11.50 11.22
N GLY A 80 7.16 11.84 12.49
CA GLY A 80 6.09 12.15 13.46
C GLY A 80 5.18 13.31 13.05
N SER A 81 5.66 14.21 12.20
CA SER A 81 4.92 15.36 11.66
C SER A 81 3.94 15.01 10.54
N GLU A 82 4.09 13.85 9.88
CA GLU A 82 3.20 13.44 8.79
C GLU A 82 1.84 13.03 9.35
N LYS A 83 0.80 13.79 9.06
CA LYS A 83 -0.57 13.47 9.51
C LYS A 83 -1.14 12.35 8.64
N CYS A 84 -1.34 11.17 9.24
CA CYS A 84 -2.35 10.23 8.78
C CYS A 84 -3.71 10.83 9.22
#